data_AF-A0A5B8XUG6-F1
#
_entry.id   AF-A0A5B8XUG6-F1
#
_cell.length_a   1.000
_cell.length_b   1.000
_cell.length_c   1.000
_cell.angle_alpha   90.00
_cell.angle_beta   90.00
_cell.angle_gamma   90.00
#
_symmetry.space_group_name_H-M   'P 1'
#
loop_
_entity.id
_entity.type
_entity.pdbx_description
1 polymer ?
#
loop_
_entity_poly.entity_id
_entity_poly.type
_entity_poly.pdbx_seq_one_letter_code
_entity_poly.pdbx_strand_id
1 'polypeptide(L)'
;MNIEFRAPLHAQLYYEVLSLIDLGQDAANLYRGKSAAWSEELASLFNVPGAIYLHGIPLWTRDLEHLFAALEKGFRPLDTHESRVLRQRLQDVLNDVAAGFDHEDLPALSLELEELDALRQKLWSEAAPPLEVWHIPALGDGQFTHGRAMSLKSKRVVAVSLNVAPEQALVQIIHEDTHALTDPPIRLEFGGAQETRRGSRGHALHKRLESAVIANNLALFEEHAPQLLPALEKWCDWYGVSSPRRGQTP
;
A
#
# COMPACT_ATOMS: atom_id res chain seq x y z
N MET A 1 21.14 -6.81 9.82
CA MET A 1 19.69 -7.07 9.74
C MET A 1 19.37 -7.49 8.30
N ASN A 2 18.29 -8.24 8.04
CA ASN A 2 17.97 -8.76 6.70
C ASN A 2 16.88 -7.88 6.04
N ILE A 3 17.30 -6.97 5.14
CA ILE A 3 16.42 -6.30 4.19
C ILE A 3 16.56 -7.03 2.84
N GLU A 4 15.45 -7.41 2.24
CA GLU A 4 15.42 -8.10 0.94
C GLU A 4 14.58 -7.31 -0.06
N PHE A 5 15.08 -7.13 -1.27
CA PHE A 5 14.30 -6.56 -2.38
C PHE A 5 13.80 -7.66 -3.30
N ARG A 6 12.54 -7.57 -3.71
CA ARG A 6 11.92 -8.48 -4.67
C ARG A 6 11.06 -7.71 -5.65
N ALA A 7 10.70 -8.38 -6.74
CA ALA A 7 9.71 -7.86 -7.67
C ALA A 7 8.79 -9.01 -8.11
N PRO A 8 7.85 -9.43 -7.22
CA PRO A 8 7.07 -10.63 -7.45
C PRO A 8 6.02 -10.42 -8.53
N LEU A 9 6.08 -11.24 -9.59
CA LEU A 9 5.18 -11.16 -10.75
C LEU A 9 3.68 -11.17 -10.37
N HIS A 10 3.28 -12.03 -9.42
CA HIS A 10 1.88 -12.15 -9.02
C HIS A 10 1.34 -10.83 -8.43
N ALA A 11 2.15 -10.13 -7.64
CA ALA A 11 1.76 -8.85 -7.05
C ALA A 11 1.77 -7.74 -8.10
N GLN A 12 2.72 -7.77 -9.04
CA GLN A 12 2.75 -6.84 -10.15
C GLN A 12 1.48 -6.91 -10.99
N LEU A 13 1.15 -8.10 -11.50
CA LEU A 13 -0.08 -8.34 -12.25
C LEU A 13 -1.32 -7.87 -11.49
N TYR A 14 -1.40 -8.18 -10.20
CA TYR A 14 -2.54 -7.81 -9.38
C TYR A 14 -2.69 -6.29 -9.24
N TYR A 15 -1.60 -5.59 -8.91
CA TYR A 15 -1.65 -4.15 -8.75
C TYR A 15 -1.76 -3.39 -10.08
N GLU A 16 -1.27 -3.94 -11.19
CA GLU A 16 -1.52 -3.39 -12.53
C GLU A 16 -3.03 -3.36 -12.80
N VAL A 17 -3.73 -4.47 -12.57
CA VAL A 17 -5.21 -4.52 -12.67
C VAL A 17 -5.87 -3.51 -11.72
N LEU A 18 -5.50 -3.49 -10.44
CA LEU A 18 -6.13 -2.57 -9.49
C LEU A 18 -5.87 -1.10 -9.80
N SER A 19 -4.73 -0.76 -10.41
CA SER A 19 -4.39 0.62 -10.79
C SER A 19 -5.25 1.19 -11.92
N LEU A 20 -5.96 0.33 -12.65
CA LEU A 20 -6.88 0.71 -13.72
C LEU A 20 -8.31 0.94 -13.21
N ILE A 21 -8.60 0.58 -11.95
CA ILE A 21 -9.93 0.73 -11.33
C ILE A 21 -10.01 2.10 -10.67
N ASP A 22 -10.84 3.00 -11.23
CA ASP A 22 -11.12 4.29 -10.58
C ASP A 22 -12.18 4.12 -9.49
N LEU A 23 -11.73 4.17 -8.23
CA LEU A 23 -12.58 4.15 -7.05
C LEU A 23 -12.96 5.57 -6.56
N GLY A 24 -12.61 6.61 -7.32
CA GLY A 24 -12.82 8.00 -6.96
C GLY A 24 -12.09 8.38 -5.67
N GLN A 25 -12.85 8.74 -4.63
CA GLN A 25 -12.33 9.22 -3.34
C GLN A 25 -12.23 8.11 -2.28
N ASP A 26 -12.13 6.85 -2.72
CA ASP A 26 -11.89 5.73 -1.82
C ASP A 26 -10.43 5.70 -1.34
N ALA A 27 -10.21 5.41 -0.05
CA ALA A 27 -8.86 5.28 0.50
C ALA A 27 -8.03 4.16 -0.15
N ALA A 28 -8.69 3.18 -0.77
CA ALA A 28 -8.04 2.07 -1.42
C ALA A 28 -7.63 2.38 -2.88
N ASN A 29 -8.03 3.52 -3.44
CA ASN A 29 -7.78 3.88 -4.85
C ASN A 29 -6.27 3.87 -5.18
N LEU A 30 -5.94 3.41 -6.39
CA LEU A 30 -4.58 3.34 -6.95
C LEU A 30 -4.49 4.00 -8.34
N TYR A 31 -5.54 4.70 -8.78
CA TYR A 31 -5.73 5.11 -10.16
C TYR A 31 -4.64 6.04 -10.71
N ARG A 32 -4.05 5.66 -11.85
CA ARG A 32 -2.92 6.34 -12.51
C ARG A 32 -3.27 7.10 -13.79
N GLY A 33 -4.55 7.22 -14.13
CA GLY A 33 -4.96 7.94 -15.35
C GLY A 33 -5.09 7.09 -16.61
N LYS A 34 -5.11 5.75 -16.50
CA LYS A 34 -5.51 4.85 -17.60
C LYS A 34 -6.64 3.95 -17.10
N SER A 35 -7.73 3.86 -17.86
CA SER A 35 -8.86 2.97 -17.57
C SER A 35 -8.98 1.88 -18.63
N ALA A 36 -9.47 0.72 -18.22
CA ALA A 36 -9.83 -0.39 -19.09
C ALA A 36 -11.35 -0.48 -19.21
N ALA A 37 -11.89 -1.09 -20.27
CA ALA A 37 -13.34 -1.19 -20.43
C ALA A 37 -14.05 -1.89 -19.26
N TRP A 38 -13.39 -2.85 -18.60
CA TRP A 38 -13.91 -3.58 -17.44
C TRP A 38 -13.77 -2.81 -16.11
N SER A 39 -13.04 -1.69 -16.07
CA SER A 39 -12.71 -1.01 -14.80
C SER A 39 -13.94 -0.39 -14.14
N GLU A 40 -14.89 0.11 -14.92
CA GLU A 40 -16.14 0.69 -14.40
C GLU A 40 -17.02 -0.39 -13.74
N GLU A 41 -17.10 -1.59 -14.33
CA GLU A 41 -17.81 -2.73 -13.74
C GLU A 41 -17.20 -3.08 -12.38
N LEU A 42 -15.86 -3.25 -12.32
CA LEU A 42 -15.19 -3.56 -11.06
C LEU A 42 -15.36 -2.44 -10.03
N ALA A 43 -15.24 -1.17 -10.43
CA ALA A 43 -15.43 -0.04 -9.52
C ALA A 43 -16.80 -0.07 -8.83
N SER A 44 -17.86 -0.43 -9.57
CA SER A 44 -19.21 -0.58 -9.00
C SER A 44 -19.32 -1.68 -7.94
N LEU A 45 -18.50 -2.74 -8.06
CA LEU A 45 -18.46 -3.88 -7.14
C LEU A 45 -17.59 -3.63 -5.91
N PHE A 46 -16.60 -2.73 -6.00
CA PHE A 46 -15.74 -2.30 -4.87
C PHE A 46 -16.48 -1.48 -3.80
N ASN A 47 -17.74 -1.14 -4.06
CA ASN A 47 -18.62 -0.32 -3.24
C ASN A 47 -19.23 -1.10 -2.05
N VAL A 48 -18.43 -1.91 -1.35
CA VAL A 48 -18.90 -2.84 -0.30
C VAL A 48 -17.96 -2.90 0.91
N PRO A 49 -18.47 -3.22 2.12
CA PRO A 49 -17.63 -3.36 3.32
C PRO A 49 -16.49 -4.36 3.11
N GLY A 50 -15.27 -3.93 3.42
CA GLY A 50 -14.09 -4.78 3.37
C GLY A 50 -13.42 -4.96 2.00
N ALA A 51 -13.87 -4.25 0.95
CA ALA A 51 -13.19 -4.25 -0.34
C ALA A 51 -11.70 -3.83 -0.25
N ILE A 52 -11.34 -2.96 0.71
CA ILE A 52 -9.95 -2.56 0.96
C ILE A 52 -9.01 -3.73 1.26
N TYR A 53 -9.50 -4.82 1.86
CA TYR A 53 -8.67 -5.98 2.16
C TYR A 53 -8.24 -6.74 0.90
N LEU A 54 -8.93 -6.56 -0.23
CA LEU A 54 -8.52 -7.15 -1.51
C LEU A 54 -7.14 -6.64 -1.95
N HIS A 55 -6.74 -5.45 -1.51
CA HIS A 55 -5.42 -4.87 -1.82
C HIS A 55 -4.29 -5.56 -1.05
N GLY A 56 -4.61 -6.30 0.02
CA GLY A 56 -3.64 -7.09 0.79
C GLY A 56 -3.43 -8.51 0.28
N ILE A 57 -4.34 -9.03 -0.56
CA ILE A 57 -4.28 -10.40 -1.10
C ILE A 57 -2.93 -10.74 -1.73
N PRO A 58 -2.38 -9.97 -2.68
CA PRO A 58 -1.10 -10.31 -3.30
C PRO A 58 0.06 -10.36 -2.29
N LEU A 59 -0.03 -9.63 -1.17
CA LEU A 59 1.01 -9.65 -0.14
C LEU A 59 0.98 -10.94 0.72
N TRP A 60 -0.17 -11.63 0.78
CA TRP A 60 -0.33 -12.92 1.47
C TRP A 60 0.14 -14.11 0.63
N THR A 61 0.31 -13.90 -0.67
CA THR A 61 0.55 -14.96 -1.63
C THR A 61 2.03 -14.99 -2.02
N ARG A 62 2.46 -16.11 -2.60
CA ARG A 62 3.88 -16.34 -2.94
C ARG A 62 4.14 -16.29 -4.44
N ASP A 63 3.14 -16.70 -5.20
CA ASP A 63 3.15 -16.83 -6.64
C ASP A 63 1.71 -16.72 -7.16
N LEU A 64 1.56 -16.90 -8.47
CA LEU A 64 0.27 -16.82 -9.16
C LEU A 64 -0.70 -17.93 -8.75
N GLU A 65 -0.22 -19.16 -8.54
CA GLU A 65 -1.05 -20.28 -8.11
C GLU A 65 -1.69 -19.99 -6.75
N HIS A 66 -0.88 -19.50 -5.79
CA HIS A 66 -1.37 -19.11 -4.47
C HIS A 66 -2.33 -17.91 -4.54
N LEU A 67 -2.08 -16.94 -5.44
CA LEU A 67 -2.95 -15.79 -5.65
C LEU A 67 -4.34 -16.22 -6.12
N PHE A 68 -4.42 -17.07 -7.14
CA PHE A 68 -5.70 -17.55 -7.66
C PHE A 68 -6.43 -18.43 -6.65
N ALA A 69 -5.71 -19.31 -5.93
CA ALA A 69 -6.29 -20.11 -4.87
C ALA A 69 -6.85 -19.25 -3.71
N ALA A 70 -6.21 -18.11 -3.41
CA ALA A 70 -6.68 -17.16 -2.41
C ALA A 70 -7.97 -16.44 -2.84
N LEU A 71 -8.07 -16.03 -4.09
CA LEU A 71 -9.27 -15.39 -4.64
C LEU A 71 -10.48 -16.35 -4.64
N GLU A 72 -10.25 -17.61 -5.01
CA GLU A 72 -11.27 -18.66 -5.05
C GLU A 72 -11.81 -19.00 -3.65
N LYS A 73 -10.92 -19.22 -2.67
CA LYS A 73 -11.31 -19.64 -1.31
C LYS A 73 -12.04 -18.53 -0.54
N GLY A 74 -11.76 -17.27 -0.86
CA GLY A 74 -12.24 -16.13 -0.10
C GLY A 74 -11.60 -16.00 1.30
N PHE A 75 -11.89 -14.88 1.97
CA PHE A 75 -11.34 -14.57 3.29
C PHE A 75 -12.45 -14.12 4.22
N ARG A 76 -12.54 -14.66 5.43
CA ARG A 76 -13.46 -14.14 6.45
C ARG A 76 -12.86 -12.87 7.10
N PRO A 77 -13.69 -11.88 7.48
CA PRO A 77 -15.17 -11.84 7.44
C PRO A 77 -15.76 -11.38 6.09
N LEU A 78 -14.95 -11.30 5.04
CA LEU A 78 -15.25 -10.69 3.73
C LEU A 78 -16.01 -11.63 2.79
N ASP A 79 -16.87 -12.51 3.30
CA ASP A 79 -17.53 -13.53 2.47
C ASP A 79 -19.03 -13.25 2.29
N THR A 80 -19.34 -12.02 1.86
CA THR A 80 -20.67 -11.62 1.40
C THR A 80 -20.91 -12.06 -0.04
N HIS A 81 -22.15 -11.99 -0.53
CA HIS A 81 -22.45 -12.29 -1.93
C HIS A 81 -21.69 -11.36 -2.89
N GLU A 82 -21.69 -10.07 -2.61
CA GLU A 82 -21.06 -9.03 -3.44
C GLU A 82 -19.53 -9.23 -3.49
N SER A 83 -18.92 -9.55 -2.35
CA SER A 83 -17.48 -9.83 -2.28
C SER A 83 -17.09 -11.07 -3.10
N ARG A 84 -17.96 -12.07 -3.22
CA ARG A 84 -17.72 -13.26 -4.07
C ARG A 84 -17.78 -12.90 -5.54
N VAL A 85 -18.78 -12.10 -5.94
CA VAL A 85 -18.91 -11.61 -7.32
C VAL A 85 -17.68 -10.77 -7.70
N LEU A 86 -17.26 -9.85 -6.84
CA LEU A 86 -16.07 -9.04 -7.05
C LEU A 86 -14.80 -9.88 -7.23
N ARG A 87 -14.57 -10.87 -6.35
CA ARG A 87 -13.39 -11.75 -6.45
C ARG A 87 -13.40 -12.57 -7.74
N GLN A 88 -14.55 -13.12 -8.13
CA GLN A 88 -14.66 -13.86 -9.39
C GLN A 88 -14.32 -12.96 -10.58
N ARG A 89 -14.91 -11.75 -10.65
CA ARG A 89 -14.62 -10.80 -11.73
C ARG A 89 -13.16 -10.38 -11.76
N LEU A 90 -12.56 -10.14 -10.60
CA LEU A 90 -11.15 -9.82 -10.50
C LEU A 90 -10.27 -10.98 -10.99
N GLN A 91 -10.61 -12.22 -10.65
CA GLN A 91 -9.91 -13.40 -11.13
C GLN A 91 -10.02 -13.58 -12.64
N ASP A 92 -11.21 -13.36 -13.22
CA ASP A 92 -11.42 -13.40 -14.68
C ASP A 92 -10.50 -12.40 -15.39
N VAL A 93 -10.49 -11.14 -14.93
CA VAL A 93 -9.63 -10.08 -15.49
C VAL A 93 -8.14 -10.40 -15.33
N LEU A 94 -7.74 -10.93 -14.18
CA LEU A 94 -6.33 -11.30 -13.94
C LEU A 94 -5.87 -12.43 -14.87
N ASN A 95 -6.72 -13.41 -15.15
CA ASN A 95 -6.42 -14.46 -16.12
C ASN A 95 -6.19 -13.88 -17.52
N ASP A 96 -7.05 -12.95 -17.95
CA ASP A 96 -6.95 -12.29 -19.24
C ASP A 96 -5.67 -11.44 -19.35
N VAL A 97 -5.36 -10.64 -18.32
CA VAL A 97 -4.16 -9.79 -18.29
C VAL A 97 -2.89 -10.64 -18.22
N ALA A 98 -2.86 -11.69 -17.38
CA ALA A 98 -1.71 -12.56 -17.23
C ALA A 98 -1.32 -13.26 -18.55
N ALA A 99 -2.29 -13.56 -19.42
CA ALA A 99 -2.02 -14.19 -20.72
C ALA A 99 -1.26 -13.28 -21.70
N GLY A 100 -1.29 -11.95 -21.50
CA GLY A 100 -0.68 -10.96 -22.39
C GLY A 100 0.33 -10.03 -21.70
N PHE A 101 0.73 -10.35 -20.46
CA PHE A 101 1.61 -9.46 -19.69
C PHE A 101 3.06 -9.59 -20.15
N ASP A 102 3.61 -8.50 -20.70
CA ASP A 102 5.00 -8.45 -21.10
C ASP A 102 5.90 -8.24 -19.88
N HIS A 103 6.88 -9.12 -19.71
CA HIS A 103 7.84 -9.08 -18.62
C HIS A 103 9.02 -8.20 -19.05
N GLU A 104 8.90 -6.89 -18.97
CA GLU A 104 10.11 -6.06 -19.02
C GLU A 104 10.96 -6.33 -17.78
N ASP A 105 12.27 -6.49 -17.99
CA ASP A 105 13.25 -6.62 -16.91
C ASP A 105 13.13 -5.42 -15.97
N LEU A 106 12.72 -5.70 -14.74
CA LEU A 106 12.55 -4.67 -13.74
C LEU A 106 13.93 -4.10 -13.40
N PRO A 107 14.08 -2.76 -13.41
CA PRO A 107 15.39 -2.14 -13.26
C PRO A 107 16.05 -2.59 -11.96
N ALA A 108 17.38 -2.78 -12.02
CA ALA A 108 18.19 -3.04 -10.85
C ALA A 108 18.03 -1.86 -9.86
N LEU A 109 17.63 -2.19 -8.64
CA LEU A 109 17.26 -1.22 -7.62
C LEU A 109 18.51 -0.65 -6.93
N SER A 110 18.59 0.67 -6.84
CA SER A 110 19.56 1.38 -6.01
C SER A 110 18.80 2.21 -4.98
N LEU A 111 18.41 1.57 -3.88
CA LEU A 111 18.03 2.26 -2.65
C LEU A 111 19.22 2.22 -1.71
N GLU A 112 19.51 3.34 -1.07
CA GLU A 112 20.53 3.42 -0.03
C GLU A 112 20.08 2.61 1.20
N LEU A 113 20.43 1.32 1.18
CA LEU A 113 20.04 0.33 2.19
C LEU A 113 20.45 0.74 3.60
N GLU A 114 21.55 1.47 3.73
CA GLU A 114 22.07 1.95 5.01
C GLU A 114 21.16 3.00 5.66
N GLU A 115 20.61 3.93 4.87
CA GLU A 115 19.69 4.95 5.38
C GLU A 115 18.36 4.33 5.82
N LEU A 116 17.83 3.39 5.03
CA LEU A 116 16.63 2.64 5.40
C LEU A 116 16.83 1.85 6.69
N ASP A 117 17.95 1.12 6.83
CA ASP A 117 18.24 0.35 8.04
C ASP A 117 18.39 1.28 9.26
N ALA A 118 19.12 2.39 9.13
CA ALA A 118 19.30 3.36 10.21
C ALA A 118 17.97 3.95 10.69
N LEU A 119 17.09 4.35 9.78
CA LEU A 119 15.76 4.87 10.11
C LEU A 119 14.88 3.82 10.80
N ARG A 120 14.92 2.57 10.32
CA ARG A 120 14.15 1.49 10.95
C ARG A 120 14.63 1.18 12.36
N GLN A 121 15.93 1.24 12.61
CA GLN A 121 16.47 1.08 13.97
C GLN A 121 16.01 2.18 14.93
N LYS A 122 15.66 3.36 14.43
CA LYS A 122 15.09 4.45 15.24
C LYS A 122 13.58 4.34 15.39
N LEU A 123 12.89 3.89 14.35
CA LEU A 123 11.44 3.68 14.36
C LEU A 123 11.01 2.58 15.34
N TRP A 124 11.76 1.48 15.38
CA TRP A 124 11.44 0.32 16.22
C TRP A 124 12.14 0.42 17.58
N SER A 125 11.37 0.41 18.67
CA SER A 125 11.90 0.41 20.04
C SER A 125 12.58 -0.90 20.43
N GLU A 126 12.21 -2.00 19.76
CA GLU A 126 12.81 -3.32 19.88
C GLU A 126 13.51 -3.71 18.57
N ALA A 127 14.04 -4.94 18.48
CA ALA A 127 14.63 -5.43 17.24
C ALA A 127 13.59 -5.40 16.10
N ALA A 128 13.83 -4.58 15.08
CA ALA A 128 12.94 -4.47 13.94
C ALA A 128 12.81 -5.84 13.23
N PRO A 129 11.58 -6.25 12.85
CA PRO A 129 11.39 -7.47 12.07
C PRO A 129 12.12 -7.38 10.72
N PRO A 130 12.56 -8.50 10.13
CA PRO A 130 13.06 -8.51 8.76
C PRO A 130 12.08 -7.82 7.80
N LEU A 131 12.62 -7.02 6.87
CA LEU A 131 11.82 -6.27 5.90
C LEU A 131 12.06 -6.81 4.50
N GLU A 132 10.98 -7.10 3.79
CA GLU A 132 11.00 -7.40 2.37
C GLU A 132 10.31 -6.27 1.62
N VAL A 133 11.03 -5.60 0.74
CA VAL A 133 10.51 -4.51 -0.10
C VAL A 133 10.21 -5.07 -1.49
N TRP A 134 8.95 -4.96 -1.90
CA TRP A 134 8.49 -5.39 -3.22
C TRP A 134 8.42 -4.21 -4.17
N HIS A 135 9.19 -4.27 -5.25
CA HIS A 135 9.10 -3.33 -6.34
C HIS A 135 7.93 -3.66 -7.26
N ILE A 136 6.93 -2.79 -7.24
CA ILE A 136 5.73 -2.86 -8.05
C ILE A 136 5.59 -1.55 -8.84
N PRO A 137 5.96 -1.51 -10.14
CA PRO A 137 5.82 -0.31 -10.96
C PRO A 137 4.41 0.29 -10.90
N ALA A 138 3.38 -0.57 -10.94
CA ALA A 138 1.95 -0.29 -10.74
C ALA A 138 1.56 0.48 -9.46
N LEU A 139 2.51 0.77 -8.57
CA LEU A 139 2.27 1.60 -7.38
C LEU A 139 2.81 3.03 -7.47
N GLY A 140 3.78 3.37 -8.35
CA GLY A 140 4.16 4.78 -8.61
C GLY A 140 3.89 5.36 -10.00
N ASP A 141 3.61 6.66 -10.07
CA ASP A 141 3.25 7.40 -11.30
C ASP A 141 4.46 8.10 -11.96
N GLY A 142 5.67 7.81 -11.46
CA GLY A 142 6.93 8.44 -11.85
C GLY A 142 7.36 9.58 -10.92
N GLN A 143 6.45 10.15 -10.13
CA GLN A 143 6.78 11.18 -9.13
C GLN A 143 6.56 10.68 -7.71
N PHE A 144 5.44 10.00 -7.49
CA PHE A 144 5.03 9.48 -6.19
C PHE A 144 4.73 7.99 -6.29
N THR A 145 4.66 7.35 -5.14
CA THR A 145 4.25 5.95 -5.02
C THR A 145 3.18 5.79 -3.96
N HIS A 146 2.20 4.95 -4.26
CA HIS A 146 1.39 4.28 -3.27
C HIS A 146 2.20 3.19 -2.58
N GLY A 147 1.90 2.95 -1.31
CA GLY A 147 2.43 1.83 -0.57
C GLY A 147 1.33 0.86 -0.19
N ARG A 148 1.70 -0.41 -0.06
CA ARG A 148 0.87 -1.44 0.55
C ARG A 148 1.75 -2.29 1.44
N ALA A 149 1.39 -2.45 2.70
CA ALA A 149 2.17 -3.27 3.59
C ALA A 149 1.36 -4.20 4.47
N MET A 150 2.06 -5.21 4.97
CA MET A 150 1.51 -6.17 5.91
C MET A 150 2.59 -6.86 6.73
N SER A 151 2.16 -7.50 7.82
CA SER A 151 3.00 -8.40 8.61
C SER A 151 2.72 -9.85 8.22
N LEU A 152 3.69 -10.53 7.60
CA LEU A 152 3.58 -11.92 7.18
C LEU A 152 4.48 -12.79 8.08
N LYS A 153 3.86 -13.57 8.98
CA LYS A 153 4.58 -14.32 10.02
C LYS A 153 5.48 -13.38 10.85
N SER A 154 6.79 -13.58 10.82
CA SER A 154 7.79 -12.81 11.56
C SER A 154 8.47 -11.70 10.74
N LYS A 155 8.00 -11.41 9.51
CA LYS A 155 8.58 -10.36 8.65
C LYS A 155 7.55 -9.31 8.26
N ARG A 156 8.05 -8.14 7.88
CA ARG A 156 7.30 -7.05 7.24
C ARG A 156 7.47 -7.16 5.73
N VAL A 157 6.39 -6.95 5.00
CA VAL A 157 6.41 -6.84 3.54
C VAL A 157 5.84 -5.48 3.19
N VAL A 158 6.57 -4.71 2.38
CA VAL A 158 6.18 -3.38 1.91
C VAL A 158 6.30 -3.35 0.39
N ALA A 159 5.18 -3.16 -0.30
CA ALA A 159 5.12 -2.99 -1.74
C ALA A 159 5.04 -1.51 -2.11
N VAL A 160 5.95 -1.07 -2.97
CA VAL A 160 6.06 0.31 -3.49
C VAL A 160 6.60 0.27 -4.91
N SER A 161 6.43 1.34 -5.68
CA SER A 161 7.26 1.56 -6.86
C SER A 161 8.57 2.21 -6.45
N LEU A 162 9.63 1.73 -7.09
CA LEU A 162 10.99 2.23 -6.94
C LEU A 162 11.42 3.02 -8.20
N ASN A 163 10.48 3.25 -9.12
CA ASN A 163 10.66 4.13 -10.29
C ASN A 163 10.40 5.60 -9.96
N VAL A 164 10.59 5.98 -8.70
CA VAL A 164 10.42 7.33 -8.16
C VAL A 164 11.75 7.78 -7.55
N ALA A 165 11.87 9.05 -7.17
CA ALA A 165 13.05 9.52 -6.46
C ALA A 165 13.31 8.67 -5.18
N PRO A 166 14.57 8.28 -4.87
CA PRO A 166 14.88 7.44 -3.72
C PRO A 166 14.30 7.96 -2.40
N GLU A 167 14.27 9.28 -2.20
CA GLU A 167 13.70 9.91 -1.01
C GLU A 167 12.19 9.68 -0.92
N GLN A 168 11.46 9.68 -2.05
CA GLN A 168 10.03 9.37 -2.08
C GLN A 168 9.77 7.89 -1.77
N ALA A 169 10.60 6.99 -2.32
CA ALA A 169 10.52 5.57 -1.99
C ALA A 169 10.81 5.32 -0.50
N LEU A 170 11.84 5.95 0.07
CA LEU A 170 12.18 5.85 1.49
C LEU A 170 11.04 6.36 2.37
N VAL A 171 10.48 7.54 2.07
CA VAL A 171 9.33 8.10 2.78
C VAL A 171 8.15 7.13 2.77
N GLN A 172 7.80 6.56 1.60
CA GLN A 172 6.69 5.60 1.54
C GLN A 172 7.03 4.31 2.29
N ILE A 173 8.24 3.76 2.16
CA ILE A 173 8.62 2.52 2.84
C ILE A 173 8.52 2.69 4.37
N ILE A 174 9.04 3.80 4.90
CA ILE A 174 8.96 4.10 6.33
C ILE A 174 7.52 4.35 6.75
N HIS A 175 6.74 5.11 5.98
CA HIS A 175 5.31 5.30 6.21
C HIS A 175 4.55 3.98 6.37
N GLU A 176 4.75 3.06 5.43
CA GLU A 176 4.15 1.72 5.47
C GLU A 176 4.64 0.87 6.66
N ASP A 177 5.90 1.00 7.06
CA ASP A 177 6.43 0.26 8.21
C ASP A 177 5.91 0.82 9.54
N THR A 178 5.76 2.15 9.64
CA THR A 178 5.21 2.85 10.81
C THR A 178 3.78 2.42 11.13
N HIS A 179 2.95 2.11 10.12
CA HIS A 179 1.61 1.56 10.34
C HIS A 179 1.60 0.32 11.26
N ALA A 180 2.66 -0.51 11.25
CA ALA A 180 2.74 -1.67 12.13
C ALA A 180 2.74 -1.31 13.63
N LEU A 181 3.20 -0.10 13.95
CA LEU A 181 3.33 0.41 15.31
C LEU A 181 2.13 1.28 15.71
N THR A 182 1.63 2.10 14.78
CA THR A 182 0.59 3.09 15.07
C THR A 182 -0.84 2.55 14.89
N ASP A 183 -1.07 1.61 13.97
CA ASP A 183 -2.41 1.11 13.67
C ASP A 183 -3.05 0.28 14.79
N PRO A 184 -2.36 -0.68 15.44
CA PRO A 184 -2.99 -1.58 16.40
C PRO A 184 -3.81 -0.88 17.50
N PRO A 185 -3.30 0.14 18.22
CA PRO A 185 -4.09 0.83 19.25
C PRO A 185 -5.31 1.56 18.67
N ILE A 186 -5.20 2.16 17.49
CA ILE A 186 -6.30 2.91 16.87
C ILE A 186 -7.40 1.96 16.36
N ARG A 187 -7.02 0.84 15.74
CA ARG A 187 -7.97 -0.15 15.20
C ARG A 187 -8.86 -0.77 16.28
N LEU A 188 -8.34 -0.94 17.50
CA LEU A 188 -9.11 -1.44 18.65
C LEU A 188 -10.35 -0.58 18.94
N GLU A 189 -10.32 0.71 18.62
CA GLU A 189 -11.46 1.63 18.84
C GLU A 189 -12.58 1.47 17.79
N PHE A 190 -12.29 0.92 16.61
CA PHE A 190 -13.19 0.96 15.45
C PHE A 190 -13.86 -0.37 15.09
N GLY A 191 -13.33 -1.51 15.54
CA GLY A 191 -13.91 -2.83 15.29
C GLY A 191 -13.61 -3.39 13.88
N GLY A 192 -14.47 -4.31 13.42
CA GLY A 192 -14.25 -5.14 12.22
C GLY A 192 -14.20 -4.41 10.86
N ALA A 193 -14.39 -5.15 9.77
CA ALA A 193 -14.26 -4.63 8.41
C ALA A 193 -15.14 -3.39 8.15
N GLN A 194 -14.55 -2.37 7.52
CA GLN A 194 -15.21 -1.11 7.20
C GLN A 194 -15.16 -0.83 5.70
N GLU A 195 -16.13 -0.07 5.23
CA GLU A 195 -16.09 0.62 3.93
C GLU A 195 -15.14 1.82 4.00
N THR A 196 -14.43 2.13 2.91
CA THR A 196 -13.38 3.16 2.86
C THR A 196 -13.69 4.37 2.00
N ARG A 197 -14.91 4.44 1.47
CA ARG A 197 -15.41 5.59 0.70
C ARG A 197 -15.47 6.84 1.54
N ARG A 198 -15.14 7.97 0.94
CA ARG A 198 -15.23 9.29 1.57
C ARG A 198 -16.59 9.51 2.23
N GLY A 199 -16.57 9.92 3.50
CA GLY A 199 -17.77 10.14 4.32
C GLY A 199 -18.22 8.91 5.13
N SER A 200 -17.69 7.72 4.87
CA SER A 200 -17.95 6.53 5.67
C SER A 200 -17.15 6.51 6.99
N ARG A 201 -17.55 5.63 7.92
CA ARG A 201 -16.82 5.39 9.17
C ARG A 201 -15.41 4.84 8.93
N GLY A 202 -15.22 3.96 7.94
CA GLY A 202 -13.88 3.42 7.66
C GLY A 202 -12.96 4.43 6.99
N HIS A 203 -13.50 5.39 6.23
CA HIS A 203 -12.71 6.52 5.76
C HIS A 203 -12.26 7.43 6.92
N ALA A 204 -13.10 7.65 7.93
CA ALA A 204 -12.72 8.38 9.13
C ALA A 204 -11.64 7.65 9.94
N LEU A 205 -11.75 6.32 10.06
CA LEU A 205 -10.71 5.45 10.63
C LEU A 205 -9.39 5.63 9.85
N HIS A 206 -9.43 5.44 8.52
CA HIS A 206 -8.24 5.56 7.68
C HIS A 206 -7.55 6.91 7.89
N LYS A 207 -8.28 8.03 7.86
CA LYS A 207 -7.71 9.34 8.16
C LYS A 207 -7.02 9.44 9.53
N ARG A 208 -7.55 8.79 10.58
CA ARG A 208 -6.90 8.75 11.90
C ARG A 208 -5.62 7.92 11.87
N LEU A 209 -5.61 6.79 11.17
CA LEU A 209 -4.42 5.95 10.99
C LEU A 209 -3.32 6.74 10.26
N GLU A 210 -3.66 7.33 9.11
CA GLU A 210 -2.75 8.18 8.31
C GLU A 210 -2.18 9.34 9.14
N SER A 211 -3.02 10.06 9.88
CA SER A 211 -2.57 11.19 10.70
C SER A 211 -1.54 10.76 11.77
N ALA A 212 -1.76 9.60 12.39
CA ALA A 212 -0.85 9.08 13.41
C ALA A 212 0.49 8.64 12.81
N VAL A 213 0.48 8.01 11.63
CA VAL A 213 1.70 7.66 10.89
C VAL A 213 2.48 8.91 10.50
N ILE A 214 1.82 9.90 9.91
CA ILE A 214 2.47 11.15 9.48
C ILE A 214 3.10 11.88 10.66
N ALA A 215 2.42 11.94 11.81
CA ALA A 215 2.96 12.57 13.01
C ALA A 215 4.23 11.83 13.52
N ASN A 216 4.22 10.50 13.52
CA ASN A 216 5.39 9.72 13.92
C ASN A 216 6.55 9.85 12.92
N ASN A 217 6.26 9.78 11.61
CA ASN A 217 7.25 10.00 10.57
C ASN A 217 7.86 11.40 10.61
N LEU A 218 7.06 12.43 10.92
CA LEU A 218 7.58 13.78 11.10
C LEU A 218 8.62 13.79 12.24
N ALA A 219 8.25 13.29 13.43
CA ALA A 219 9.16 13.26 14.57
C ALA A 219 10.45 12.47 14.26
N LEU A 220 10.30 11.30 13.61
CA LEU A 220 11.42 10.46 13.18
C LEU A 220 12.37 11.22 12.24
N PHE A 221 11.83 11.85 11.19
CA PHE A 221 12.65 12.55 10.21
C PHE A 221 13.23 13.86 10.75
N GLU A 222 12.52 14.58 11.61
CA GLU A 222 13.07 15.77 12.27
C GLU A 222 14.31 15.46 13.11
N GLU A 223 14.30 14.33 13.82
CA GLU A 223 15.41 13.96 14.70
C GLU A 223 16.55 13.23 13.97
N HIS A 224 16.22 12.41 12.96
CA HIS A 224 17.17 11.42 12.44
C HIS A 224 17.41 11.48 10.92
N ALA A 225 16.56 12.14 10.15
CA ALA A 225 16.75 12.31 8.71
C ALA A 225 16.10 13.59 8.16
N PRO A 226 16.55 14.78 8.59
CA PRO A 226 15.91 16.04 8.23
C PRO A 226 15.94 16.31 6.72
N GLN A 227 16.86 15.70 5.99
CA GLN A 227 16.92 15.73 4.52
C GLN A 227 15.68 15.12 3.84
N LEU A 228 14.94 14.23 4.51
CA LEU A 228 13.72 13.61 3.98
C LEU A 228 12.45 14.44 4.21
N LEU A 229 12.52 15.48 5.03
CA LEU A 229 11.35 16.33 5.34
C LEU A 229 10.73 16.98 4.09
N PRO A 230 11.48 17.52 3.12
CA PRO A 230 10.89 18.04 1.89
C PRO A 230 10.18 16.95 1.07
N ALA A 231 10.65 15.71 1.13
CA ALA A 231 10.01 14.59 0.46
C ALA A 231 8.68 14.22 1.15
N LEU A 232 8.66 14.18 2.49
CA LEU A 232 7.44 13.98 3.29
C LEU A 232 6.41 15.10 3.06
N GLU A 233 6.84 16.35 2.96
CA GLU A 233 5.95 17.49 2.70
C GLU A 233 5.27 17.38 1.33
N LYS A 234 6.05 17.09 0.27
CA LYS A 234 5.52 16.85 -1.08
C LYS A 234 4.55 15.68 -1.10
N TRP A 235 4.89 14.61 -0.39
CA TRP A 235 4.04 13.44 -0.24
C TRP A 235 2.70 13.81 0.42
N CYS A 236 2.72 14.56 1.52
CA CYS A 236 1.51 15.01 2.21
C CYS A 236 0.61 15.86 1.30
N ASP A 237 1.20 16.77 0.53
CA ASP A 237 0.47 17.60 -0.43
C ASP A 237 -0.22 16.77 -1.51
N TRP A 238 0.47 15.75 -2.05
CA TRP A 238 -0.07 14.88 -3.09
C TRP A 238 -1.27 14.06 -2.60
N TYR A 239 -1.19 13.50 -1.39
CA TYR A 239 -2.31 12.76 -0.77
C TYR A 239 -3.41 13.66 -0.19
N GLY A 240 -3.23 14.99 -0.19
CA GLY A 240 -4.18 15.94 0.38
C GLY A 240 -4.34 15.78 1.90
N VAL A 241 -3.28 15.33 2.58
CA VAL A 241 -3.21 15.21 4.03
C VAL A 241 -2.44 16.40 4.61
N SER A 242 -2.88 16.90 5.76
CA SER A 242 -2.30 18.11 6.34
C SER A 242 -0.85 17.86 6.76
N SER A 243 0.11 18.58 6.15
CA SER A 243 1.48 18.59 6.64
C SER A 243 1.51 19.23 8.04
N PRO A 244 2.04 18.55 9.07
CA PRO A 244 2.04 19.06 10.44
C PRO A 244 2.84 20.37 10.61
N ARG A 245 3.76 20.70 9.70
CA ARG A 245 4.52 21.96 9.73
C ARG A 245 3.74 23.19 9.27
N ARG A 246 2.70 23.05 8.45
CA ARG A 246 1.89 24.20 7.98
C ARG A 246 0.95 24.78 9.04
N GLY A 247 0.85 24.15 10.21
CA GLY A 247 0.12 24.66 11.37
C GLY A 247 0.99 25.38 12.41
N GLN A 248 2.31 25.39 12.23
CA GLN A 248 3.27 26.04 13.13
C GLN A 248 3.91 27.23 12.42
N THR A 249 3.15 28.31 12.27
CA THR A 249 3.76 29.63 12.08
C THR A 249 4.36 30.04 13.43
N PRO A 250 5.62 30.54 13.49
CA PRO A 250 6.16 31.11 14.72
C PRO A 250 5.34 32.29 15.24
#